data_AF-X1L546-F1
#
_entry.id   AF-X1L546-F1
#
_cell.length_a   1.000
_cell.length_b   1.000
_cell.length_c   1.000
_cell.angle_alpha   90.00
_cell.angle_beta   90.00
_cell.angle_gamma   90.00
#
_symmetry.space_group_name_H-M   'P 1'
#
loop_
_entity.id
_entity.type
_entity.pdbx_description
1 polymer ?
#
loop_
_entity_poly.entity_id
_entity_poly.type
_entity_poly.pdbx_seq_one_letter_code
_entity_poly.pdbx_strand_id
1 'polypeptide(L)'
;MKPVKKKIGEIKFALISPEQIKKISSAKIVTPELYDIDGYPVDGGLMDLRLGAIDPGVRCRTCGGRLKECLGHPGSIDLARP
;
A
#
# COMPACT_ATOMS: atom_id res chain seq x y z
N MET A 1 -6.16 -28.99 8.07
CA MET A 1 -5.59 -28.16 6.98
C MET A 1 -6.60 -28.13 5.84
N LYS A 2 -7.09 -26.96 5.40
CA LYS A 2 -8.05 -26.91 4.27
C LYS A 2 -7.29 -27.26 2.97
N PRO A 3 -7.77 -28.19 2.14
CA PRO A 3 -7.07 -28.57 0.91
C PRO A 3 -7.04 -27.40 -0.08
N VAL A 4 -5.84 -26.99 -0.48
CA VAL A 4 -5.63 -25.95 -1.51
C VAL A 4 -5.83 -26.60 -2.88
N LYS A 5 -6.97 -26.31 -3.53
CA LYS A 5 -7.34 -26.92 -4.82
C LYS A 5 -6.70 -26.25 -6.03
N LYS A 6 -6.32 -24.97 -5.93
CA LYS A 6 -5.71 -24.21 -7.03
C LYS A 6 -4.19 -24.27 -6.93
N LYS A 7 -3.52 -24.67 -8.01
CA LYS A 7 -2.07 -24.65 -8.16
C LYS A 7 -1.67 -23.57 -9.18
N ILE A 8 -0.53 -22.94 -8.98
CA ILE A 8 0.05 -21.98 -9.94
C ILE A 8 0.55 -22.79 -11.15
N GLY A 9 0.07 -22.47 -12.34
CA GLY A 9 0.51 -23.14 -13.58
C GLY A 9 1.71 -22.47 -14.23
N GLU A 10 1.72 -21.14 -14.27
CA GLU A 10 2.77 -20.33 -14.89
C GLU A 10 2.86 -18.95 -14.23
N ILE A 11 3.97 -18.24 -14.46
CA ILE A 11 4.19 -16.85 -14.05
C ILE A 11 4.57 -16.05 -15.30
N LYS A 12 3.88 -14.94 -15.55
CA LYS A 12 4.17 -14.04 -16.66
C LYS A 12 4.82 -12.77 -16.14
N PHE A 13 5.95 -12.43 -16.75
CA PHE A 13 6.66 -11.19 -16.48
C PHE A 13 6.25 -10.15 -17.52
N ALA A 14 5.98 -8.94 -17.05
CA ALA A 14 5.63 -7.80 -17.89
C ALA A 14 6.07 -6.51 -17.20
N LEU A 15 6.23 -5.46 -17.98
CA LEU A 15 6.38 -4.10 -17.45
C LEU A 15 5.00 -3.54 -17.12
N ILE A 16 4.91 -2.77 -16.04
CA ILE A 16 3.66 -2.12 -15.61
C ILE A 16 3.64 -0.71 -16.20
N SER A 17 2.56 -0.36 -16.90
CA SER A 17 2.38 0.99 -17.43
C SER A 17 2.07 2.01 -16.32
N PRO A 18 2.34 3.31 -16.52
CA PRO A 18 1.96 4.35 -15.56
C PRO A 18 0.48 4.33 -15.17
N GLU A 19 -0.41 4.02 -16.11
CA GLU A 19 -1.86 3.89 -15.88
C GLU A 19 -2.18 2.68 -15.00
N GLN A 20 -1.47 1.56 -15.20
CA GLN A 20 -1.62 0.37 -14.36
C GLN A 20 -1.12 0.64 -12.94
N ILE A 21 0.01 1.34 -12.76
CA ILE A 21 0.52 1.76 -11.44
C ILE A 21 -0.54 2.61 -10.72
N LYS A 22 -1.11 3.60 -11.41
CA LYS A 22 -2.16 4.46 -10.85
C LYS A 22 -3.41 3.67 -10.47
N LYS A 23 -3.77 2.66 -11.27
CA LYS A 23 -4.97 1.82 -11.03
C LYS A 23 -4.81 0.88 -9.83
N ILE A 24 -3.62 0.34 -9.59
CA ILE A 24 -3.38 -0.54 -8.43
C ILE A 24 -3.08 0.25 -7.15
N SER A 25 -2.65 1.50 -7.28
CA SER A 25 -2.26 2.36 -6.16
C SER A 25 -3.45 2.74 -5.27
N SER A 26 -3.32 2.50 -3.97
CA SER A 26 -4.31 2.89 -2.96
C SER A 26 -4.12 4.31 -2.43
N ALA A 27 -2.93 4.89 -2.60
CA ALA A 27 -2.61 6.25 -2.17
C ALA A 27 -1.51 6.87 -3.03
N LYS A 28 -1.65 8.16 -3.28
CA LYS A 28 -0.63 8.99 -3.91
C LYS A 28 0.22 9.65 -2.82
N ILE A 29 1.54 9.50 -2.93
CA ILE A 29 2.50 10.14 -2.02
C ILE A 29 2.87 11.49 -2.60
N VAL A 30 2.66 12.53 -1.81
CA VAL A 30 2.85 13.93 -2.21
C VAL A 30 3.75 14.71 -1.27
N THR A 31 4.07 14.14 -0.11
CA THR A 31 4.75 14.84 0.98
C THR A 31 5.84 13.93 1.59
N PRO A 32 7.02 14.48 1.95
CA PRO A 32 8.09 13.69 2.57
C PRO A 32 7.88 13.42 4.07
N GLU A 33 6.95 14.14 4.71
CA GLU A 33 6.66 13.99 6.14
C GLU A 33 6.10 12.60 6.43
N LEU A 34 6.62 11.99 7.50
CA LEU A 34 6.23 10.64 7.92
C LEU A 34 5.11 10.70 8.96
N TYR A 35 5.34 11.48 10.01
CA TYR A 35 4.44 11.66 11.13
C TYR A 35 4.23 13.14 11.40
N ASP A 36 3.07 13.48 11.93
CA ASP A 36 2.78 14.81 12.43
C ASP A 36 3.40 15.04 13.82
N ILE A 37 3.14 16.22 14.39
CA ILE A 37 3.64 16.62 15.70
C ILE A 37 3.13 15.73 16.85
N ASP A 38 1.99 15.08 16.65
CA ASP A 38 1.35 14.20 17.63
C ASP A 38 1.81 12.73 17.46
N GLY A 39 2.68 12.47 16.48
CA GLY A 39 3.19 11.14 16.16
C GLY A 39 2.24 10.30 15.29
N TYR A 40 1.19 10.89 14.72
CA TYR A 40 0.29 10.19 13.81
C TYR A 40 0.81 10.20 12.37
N PRO A 41 0.64 9.10 11.61
CA PRO A 41 1.03 9.07 10.22
C PRO A 41 0.35 10.15 9.38
N VAL A 42 1.13 10.83 8.55
CA VAL A 42 0.62 11.91 7.69
C VAL A 42 -0.05 11.34 6.44
N ASP A 43 -1.24 11.86 6.13
CA ASP A 43 -1.95 11.55 4.88
C ASP A 43 -1.16 12.07 3.68
N GLY A 44 -0.90 11.20 2.71
CA GLY A 44 -0.05 11.50 1.55
C GLY A 44 1.46 11.43 1.83
N GLY A 45 1.86 11.03 3.05
CA GLY A 45 3.24 10.70 3.40
C GLY A 45 3.57 9.22 3.18
N LEU A 46 4.82 8.81 3.41
CA LEU A 46 5.23 7.40 3.26
C LEU A 46 4.58 6.46 4.30
N MET A 47 4.07 7.01 5.41
CA MET A 47 3.39 6.25 6.46
C MET A 47 1.87 6.25 6.32
N ASP A 48 1.33 6.75 5.21
CA ASP A 48 -0.11 6.85 4.99
C ASP A 48 -0.85 5.52 5.28
N LEU A 49 -1.86 5.57 6.15
CA LEU A 49 -2.59 4.40 6.62
C LEU A 49 -3.35 3.64 5.51
N ARG A 50 -3.50 4.23 4.32
CA ARG A 50 -4.02 3.55 3.12
C ARG A 50 -3.01 2.54 2.56
N LEU A 51 -1.72 2.71 2.81
CA LEU A 51 -0.66 1.77 2.41
C LEU A 51 -0.58 0.57 3.35
N GLY A 52 -0.99 0.73 4.60
CA GLY A 52 -0.99 -0.34 5.60
C GLY A 52 -1.04 0.21 7.01
N ALA A 53 -1.25 -0.69 7.98
CA ALA A 53 -1.15 -0.37 9.39
C ALA A 53 0.11 -1.02 9.96
N ILE A 54 1.07 -0.20 10.41
CA ILE A 54 2.29 -0.69 11.07
C ILE A 54 2.29 -0.49 12.59
N ASP A 55 1.49 0.45 13.09
CA ASP A 55 1.47 0.79 14.51
C ASP A 55 0.38 0.02 15.27
N PRO A 56 0.63 -0.35 16.54
CA PRO A 56 -0.40 -0.88 17.40
C PRO A 56 -1.44 0.21 17.70
N GLY A 57 -2.70 -0.04 17.36
CA GLY A 57 -3.82 0.88 17.64
C GLY A 57 -4.43 1.54 16.40
N VAL A 58 -3.72 1.52 15.27
CA VAL A 58 -4.26 2.01 13.99
C VAL A 58 -4.85 0.86 13.16
N ARG A 59 -5.72 1.21 12.22
CA ARG A 59 -6.26 0.29 11.21
C ARG A 59 -5.96 0.81 9.83
N CYS A 60 -5.67 -0.12 8.91
CA CYS A 60 -5.44 0.24 7.53
C CYS A 60 -6.72 0.87 6.95
N ARG A 61 -6.60 2.04 6.32
CA ARG A 61 -7.74 2.74 5.71
C ARG A 61 -8.20 2.12 4.39
N THR A 62 -7.46 1.15 3.84
CA THR A 62 -7.82 0.45 2.59
C THR A 62 -8.55 -0.87 2.85
N CYS A 63 -8.02 -1.75 3.72
CA CYS A 63 -8.63 -3.05 4.01
C CYS A 63 -9.26 -3.17 5.41
N GLY A 64 -9.06 -2.20 6.31
CA GLY A 64 -9.56 -2.24 7.69
C GLY A 64 -8.77 -3.15 8.64
N GLY A 65 -7.79 -3.91 8.13
CA GLY A 65 -6.95 -4.81 8.91
C GLY A 65 -6.00 -4.10 9.87
N ARG A 66 -5.66 -4.78 10.96
CA ARG A 66 -4.60 -4.38 11.92
C ARG A 66 -3.22 -4.88 11.47
N LEU A 67 -2.18 -4.56 12.24
CA LEU A 67 -0.78 -4.91 12.00
C LEU A 67 -0.52 -6.35 11.48
N LYS A 68 -1.20 -7.35 12.04
CA LYS A 68 -0.99 -8.77 11.69
C LYS A 68 -1.96 -9.28 10.62
N GLU A 69 -2.92 -8.47 10.21
CA GLU A 69 -4.01 -8.84 9.30
C GLU A 69 -3.87 -8.15 7.93
N CYS A 70 -3.32 -6.95 7.93
CA CYS A 70 -3.06 -6.18 6.72
C CYS A 70 -1.83 -6.72 5.99
N LEU A 71 -1.98 -7.05 4.71
CA LEU A 71 -0.88 -7.51 3.85
C LEU A 71 -0.12 -6.36 3.16
N GLY A 72 -0.52 -5.11 3.43
CA GLY A 72 -0.02 -3.92 2.75
C GLY A 72 -0.70 -3.66 1.41
N HIS A 73 -0.60 -2.41 0.98
CA HIS A 73 -1.20 -1.90 -0.26
C HIS A 73 -0.21 -1.00 -1.00
N PRO A 74 -0.12 -1.11 -2.33
CA PRO A 74 0.81 -0.31 -3.10
C PRO A 74 0.40 1.16 -3.13
N GLY A 75 1.39 2.04 -3.05
CA GLY A 75 1.27 3.48 -3.29
C GLY A 75 1.86 3.86 -4.64
N SER A 76 1.75 5.15 -5.00
CA SER A 76 2.42 5.69 -6.18
C SER A 76 2.94 7.09 -5.91
N ILE A 77 4.06 7.42 -6.58
CA ILE A 77 4.65 8.76 -6.60
C ILE A 77 4.69 9.19 -8.07
N ASP A 78 4.10 10.33 -8.38
CA ASP A 78 4.23 10.90 -9.72
C ASP A 78 5.61 11.57 -9.82
N LEU A 79 6.48 11.03 -10.67
CA LEU A 79 7.78 11.62 -10.94
C LEU A 79 7.62 12.91 -11.74
N ALA A 80 8.38 13.94 -11.37
CA ALA A 80 8.32 15.24 -12.03
C ALA A 80 8.80 15.18 -13.50
N ARG A 81 9.66 14.22 -13.82
CA ARG A 81 10.21 13.96 -15.15
C ARG A 81 10.36 12.45 -15.37
N PRO A 82 10.32 11.98 -16.64
CA PRO A 82 10.61 10.59 -16.99
C PRO A 82 12.00 10.13 -16.56
#